data_AF-A0A6P7TN42-F1
#
_entry.id   AF-A0A6P7TN42-F1
#
_cell.length_a   1.000
_cell.length_b   1.000
_cell.length_c   1.000
_cell.angle_alpha   90.00
_cell.angle_beta   90.00
_cell.angle_gamma   90.00
#
_symmetry.space_group_name_H-M   'P 1'
#
loop_
_entity.id
_entity.type
_entity.pdbx_description
1 polymer ?
#
loop_
_entity_poly.entity_id
_entity_poly.type
_entity_poly.pdbx_seq_one_letter_code
_entity_poly.pdbx_strand_id
1 'polypeptide(L)'
;MLCLLCDVYIFFSHRCDVVDLMVSKGANINSGDHFGNTPLHCAVEKNCEDVVKVILKTRVKEMNKANNNGGTPLHLACIKGHKHIVGHLLKCSPDVNLGDITGFTPLHEVCNEGNAEIVQLLLKLPNIDVNRADKDGNSPLHYAAYRGHIDTVPLLLQQPRINLNMVNITGNTPLHMAVQKQHYNVVALMLSQGNVEMNMKNSDKLTPLLQAISGGHFGMIHNLLSHGADINAVDNNDNNCLHLAVRKEAFHSEDESLGGILDEYCTKLELSLEDKLSGLVVAEYLAYHGANFYHENKQNQTPMELIENAGLREKMQTFFPPPLPCKWCEENKPTITFRPCGHVVLCEECCSKIPLKRCPECLLSITGKYGVDGSQCDAESIYTCTICMEQRWNMVFECGHTTCKECGNQLDRCHLCRKRIERKIIIKQC
;
A
#
# COMPACT_ATOMS: atom_id res chain seq x y z
N MET A 1 -49.40 19.46 19.09
CA MET A 1 -48.82 20.74 18.66
C MET A 1 -47.67 20.40 17.71
N LEU A 2 -47.99 20.23 16.42
CA LEU A 2 -47.08 19.71 15.39
C LEU A 2 -46.07 20.78 14.94
N CYS A 3 -45.06 20.34 14.16
CA CYS A 3 -43.85 21.08 13.81
C CYS A 3 -44.05 22.27 12.86
N LEU A 4 -44.91 23.23 13.24
CA LEU A 4 -45.13 24.47 12.49
C LEU A 4 -43.83 25.27 12.29
N LEU A 5 -42.81 25.11 13.13
CA LEU A 5 -41.55 25.86 13.00
C LEU A 5 -40.71 25.44 11.80
N CYS A 6 -40.48 24.15 11.55
CA CYS A 6 -39.66 23.74 10.39
C CYS A 6 -40.35 24.05 9.06
N ASP A 7 -41.68 23.84 8.95
CA ASP A 7 -42.45 24.22 7.77
C ASP A 7 -42.47 25.76 7.54
N VAL A 8 -42.51 26.54 8.62
CA VAL A 8 -42.36 28.00 8.58
C VAL A 8 -40.95 28.42 8.10
N TYR A 9 -39.88 27.74 8.54
CA TYR A 9 -38.52 28.02 8.04
C TYR A 9 -38.36 27.67 6.55
N ILE A 10 -39.02 26.62 6.06
CA ILE A 10 -39.07 26.30 4.62
C ILE A 10 -39.75 27.43 3.83
N PHE A 11 -40.80 28.06 4.38
CA PHE A 11 -41.51 29.17 3.74
C PHE A 11 -40.78 30.52 3.79
N PHE A 12 -39.86 30.71 4.75
CA PHE A 12 -39.09 31.95 4.96
C PHE A 12 -37.59 31.83 4.63
N SER A 13 -37.21 30.88 3.77
CA SER A 13 -35.82 30.57 3.38
C SER A 13 -34.98 31.79 2.94
N HIS A 14 -35.60 32.88 2.46
CA HIS A 14 -34.93 34.11 2.02
C HIS A 14 -35.28 35.35 2.87
N ARG A 15 -35.96 35.18 4.01
CA ARG A 15 -36.45 36.26 4.89
C ARG A 15 -35.74 36.22 6.25
N CYS A 16 -34.46 36.59 6.25
CA CYS A 16 -33.63 36.62 7.46
C CYS A 16 -34.16 37.58 8.54
N ASP A 17 -34.91 38.62 8.13
CA ASP A 17 -35.68 39.54 8.96
C ASP A 17 -36.77 38.84 9.79
N VAL A 18 -37.53 37.92 9.16
CA VAL A 18 -38.58 37.15 9.82
C VAL A 18 -37.97 36.13 10.78
N VAL A 19 -36.88 35.49 10.36
CA VAL A 19 -36.13 34.54 11.20
C VAL A 19 -35.60 35.23 12.45
N ASP A 20 -34.92 36.36 12.31
CA ASP A 20 -34.35 37.12 13.44
C ASP A 20 -35.46 37.59 14.41
N LEU A 21 -36.59 38.08 13.87
CA LEU A 21 -37.76 38.41 14.67
C LEU A 21 -38.31 37.18 15.43
N MET A 22 -38.50 36.03 14.77
CA MET A 22 -39.02 34.81 15.42
C MET A 22 -38.10 34.33 16.55
N VAL A 23 -36.78 34.35 16.33
CA VAL A 23 -35.81 33.99 17.37
C VAL A 23 -35.81 35.02 18.51
N SER A 24 -35.90 36.32 18.23
CA SER A 24 -36.02 37.37 19.27
C SER A 24 -37.27 37.20 20.14
N LYS A 25 -38.31 36.52 19.64
CA LYS A 25 -39.54 36.18 20.36
C LYS A 25 -39.51 34.81 21.04
N GLY A 26 -38.37 34.11 21.04
CA GLY A 26 -38.18 32.84 21.75
C GLY A 26 -38.58 31.59 20.96
N ALA A 27 -38.62 31.65 19.63
CA ALA A 27 -38.81 30.44 18.81
C ALA A 27 -37.72 29.38 19.09
N ASN A 28 -38.13 28.12 19.23
CA ASN A 28 -37.20 27.02 19.50
C ASN A 28 -36.43 26.65 18.22
N ILE A 29 -35.17 27.08 18.12
CA ILE A 29 -34.27 26.77 16.99
C ILE A 29 -33.68 25.35 17.02
N ASN A 30 -33.95 24.57 18.08
CA ASN A 30 -33.39 23.24 18.30
C ASN A 30 -34.45 22.12 18.21
N SER A 31 -35.72 22.43 17.93
CA SER A 31 -36.74 21.42 17.57
C SER A 31 -36.43 20.82 16.19
N GLY A 32 -36.58 19.51 16.03
CA GLY A 32 -36.45 18.83 14.75
C GLY A 32 -37.78 18.69 14.00
N ASP A 33 -37.71 18.53 12.68
CA ASP A 33 -38.80 17.98 11.86
C ASP A 33 -38.99 16.46 12.07
N HIS A 34 -39.77 15.80 11.22
CA HIS A 34 -39.95 14.34 11.27
C HIS A 34 -38.70 13.52 10.89
N PHE A 35 -37.70 14.14 10.24
CA PHE A 35 -36.38 13.59 9.98
C PHE A 35 -35.35 14.00 11.04
N GLY A 36 -35.74 14.71 12.10
CA GLY A 36 -34.85 15.23 13.13
C GLY A 36 -34.06 16.48 12.72
N ASN A 37 -34.26 17.01 11.50
CA ASN A 37 -33.60 18.21 11.01
C ASN A 37 -34.06 19.43 11.82
N THR A 38 -33.11 20.12 12.46
CA THR A 38 -33.37 21.43 13.06
C THR A 38 -33.48 22.51 11.99
N PRO A 39 -34.04 23.70 12.29
CA PRO A 39 -33.98 24.88 11.42
C PRO A 39 -32.59 25.18 10.83
N LEU A 40 -31.51 24.87 11.55
CA LEU A 40 -30.15 25.01 11.01
C LEU A 40 -29.84 23.99 9.90
N HIS A 41 -30.29 22.74 10.01
CA HIS A 41 -30.17 21.75 8.93
C HIS A 41 -30.93 22.21 7.69
N CYS A 42 -32.18 22.66 7.85
CA CYS A 42 -33.00 23.15 6.74
C CYS A 42 -32.37 24.37 6.06
N ALA A 43 -31.86 25.33 6.84
CA ALA A 43 -31.18 26.52 6.31
C ALA A 43 -29.87 26.17 5.57
N VAL A 44 -29.12 25.17 6.06
CA VAL A 44 -27.96 24.61 5.36
C VAL A 44 -28.38 23.95 4.06
N GLU A 45 -29.36 23.05 4.08
CA GLU A 45 -29.81 22.27 2.91
C GLU A 45 -30.33 23.16 1.75
N LYS A 46 -30.94 24.31 2.08
CA LYS A 46 -31.40 25.30 1.09
C LYS A 46 -30.36 26.36 0.71
N ASN A 47 -29.12 26.22 1.16
CA ASN A 47 -28.01 27.17 0.96
C ASN A 47 -28.31 28.61 1.44
N CYS A 48 -29.12 28.75 2.49
CA CYS A 48 -29.62 30.04 2.98
C CYS A 48 -28.61 30.70 3.92
N GLU A 49 -27.48 31.16 3.38
CA GLU A 49 -26.32 31.64 4.15
C GLU A 49 -26.67 32.70 5.20
N ASP A 50 -27.56 33.64 4.90
CA ASP A 50 -27.95 34.70 5.85
C ASP A 50 -28.85 34.18 6.98
N VAL A 51 -29.71 33.19 6.70
CA VAL A 51 -30.48 32.49 7.74
C VAL A 51 -29.54 31.69 8.64
N VAL A 52 -28.53 31.01 8.06
CA VAL A 52 -27.46 30.35 8.81
C VAL A 52 -26.72 31.35 9.70
N LYS A 53 -26.32 32.51 9.19
CA LYS A 53 -25.67 33.58 10.00
C LYS A 53 -26.54 34.06 11.15
N VAL A 54 -27.85 34.24 10.94
CA VAL A 54 -28.78 34.65 12.02
C VAL A 54 -28.85 33.56 13.09
N ILE A 55 -29.12 32.31 12.72
CA ILE A 55 -29.19 31.18 13.67
C ILE A 55 -27.87 31.03 14.45
N LEU A 56 -26.72 31.14 13.78
CA LEU A 56 -25.39 31.04 14.40
C LEU A 56 -25.00 32.22 15.29
N LYS A 57 -25.71 33.35 15.28
CA LYS A 57 -25.48 34.47 16.22
C LYS A 57 -26.19 34.29 17.56
N THR A 58 -27.16 33.38 17.63
CA THR A 58 -27.99 33.15 18.82
C THR A 58 -27.20 32.51 19.97
N ARG A 59 -27.68 32.63 21.21
CA ARG A 59 -26.99 32.08 22.40
C ARG A 59 -27.28 30.60 22.70
N VAL A 60 -28.19 29.94 21.97
CA VAL A 60 -28.69 28.59 22.31
C VAL A 60 -28.29 27.57 21.24
N LYS A 61 -26.99 27.42 20.99
CA LYS A 61 -26.44 26.74 19.82
C LYS A 61 -26.21 25.23 20.04
N GLU A 62 -27.16 24.39 19.63
CA GLU A 62 -26.94 22.94 19.50
C GLU A 62 -26.45 22.58 18.08
N MET A 63 -25.26 23.07 17.71
CA MET A 63 -24.70 22.87 16.36
C MET A 63 -24.31 21.42 16.06
N ASN A 64 -24.06 20.64 17.11
CA ASN A 64 -23.70 19.23 17.03
C ASN A 64 -24.93 18.31 17.07
N LYS A 65 -26.15 18.88 17.16
CA LYS A 65 -27.36 18.08 17.10
C LYS A 65 -27.45 17.38 15.75
N ALA A 66 -27.53 16.05 15.79
CA ALA A 66 -27.74 15.21 14.63
C ALA A 66 -29.22 15.16 14.24
N ASN A 67 -29.48 14.93 12.95
CA ASN A 67 -30.76 14.46 12.45
C ASN A 67 -30.89 12.92 12.61
N ASN A 68 -31.98 12.32 12.11
CA ASN A 68 -32.24 10.88 12.26
C ASN A 68 -31.19 9.97 11.58
N ASN A 69 -30.40 10.51 10.65
CA ASN A 69 -29.28 9.79 10.02
C ASN A 69 -27.95 10.02 10.74
N GLY A 70 -27.94 10.64 11.93
CA GLY A 70 -26.69 10.97 12.65
C GLY A 70 -25.95 12.19 12.08
N GLY A 71 -26.31 12.66 10.89
CA GLY A 71 -25.69 13.81 10.25
C GLY A 71 -26.00 15.11 10.98
N THR A 72 -24.96 15.90 11.25
CA THR A 72 -25.06 17.27 11.78
C THR A 72 -25.23 18.29 10.63
N PRO A 73 -25.52 19.58 10.90
CA PRO A 73 -25.55 20.61 9.86
C PRO A 73 -24.22 20.75 9.11
N LEU A 74 -23.08 20.39 9.73
CA LEU A 74 -21.79 20.40 9.06
C LEU A 74 -21.66 19.25 8.04
N HIS A 75 -22.23 18.07 8.31
CA HIS A 75 -22.30 16.98 7.33
C HIS A 75 -23.09 17.44 6.10
N LEU A 76 -24.30 17.99 6.29
CA LEU A 76 -25.11 18.49 5.18
C LEU A 76 -24.40 19.59 4.37
N ALA A 77 -23.70 20.52 5.03
CA ALA A 77 -22.95 21.56 4.33
C ALA A 77 -21.78 20.99 3.50
N CYS A 78 -21.14 19.92 3.99
CA CYS A 78 -20.08 19.18 3.30
C CYS A 78 -20.62 18.40 2.09
N ILE A 79 -21.65 17.57 2.29
CA ILE A 79 -22.33 16.79 1.23
C ILE A 79 -22.82 17.70 0.10
N LYS A 80 -23.37 18.87 0.43
CA LYS A 80 -23.90 19.83 -0.57
C LYS A 80 -22.82 20.75 -1.17
N GLY A 81 -21.55 20.63 -0.75
CA GLY A 81 -20.46 21.47 -1.24
C GLY A 81 -20.60 22.96 -0.90
N HIS A 82 -21.34 23.32 0.15
CA HIS A 82 -21.66 24.71 0.49
C HIS A 82 -20.52 25.39 1.26
N LYS A 83 -19.39 25.64 0.57
CA LYS A 83 -18.13 26.16 1.13
C LYS A 83 -18.30 27.35 2.09
N HIS A 84 -19.12 28.34 1.73
CA HIS A 84 -19.34 29.53 2.57
C HIS A 84 -20.07 29.18 3.87
N ILE A 85 -21.07 28.30 3.81
CA ILE A 85 -21.79 27.79 4.98
C ILE A 85 -20.87 26.95 5.87
N VAL A 86 -20.04 26.06 5.30
CA VAL A 86 -19.00 25.35 6.07
C VAL A 86 -18.09 26.35 6.78
N GLY A 87 -17.60 27.38 6.08
CA GLY A 87 -16.79 28.44 6.67
C GLY A 87 -17.46 29.23 7.79
N HIS A 88 -18.80 29.37 7.81
CA HIS A 88 -19.52 29.99 8.93
C HIS A 88 -19.78 29.03 10.10
N LEU A 89 -20.07 27.76 9.80
CA LEU A 89 -20.22 26.71 10.82
C LEU A 89 -18.90 26.53 11.58
N LEU A 90 -17.77 26.38 10.88
CA LEU A 90 -16.45 26.16 11.50
C LEU A 90 -16.00 27.30 12.43
N LYS A 91 -16.37 28.56 12.14
CA LYS A 91 -16.08 29.72 13.02
C LYS A 91 -16.72 29.60 14.41
N CYS A 92 -17.74 28.77 14.57
CA CYS A 92 -18.40 28.54 15.84
C CYS A 92 -17.81 27.34 16.62
N SER A 93 -16.78 26.68 16.09
CA SER A 93 -16.12 25.50 16.68
C SER A 93 -17.06 24.31 16.97
N PRO A 94 -17.79 23.78 15.96
CA PRO A 94 -18.52 22.52 16.09
C PRO A 94 -17.55 21.35 16.32
N ASP A 95 -18.07 20.22 16.78
CA ASP A 95 -17.29 18.97 16.75
C ASP A 95 -17.28 18.42 15.32
N VAL A 96 -16.10 18.46 14.71
CA VAL A 96 -15.85 18.07 13.32
C VAL A 96 -15.51 16.60 13.13
N ASN A 97 -15.42 15.83 14.23
CA ASN A 97 -15.09 14.40 14.22
C ASN A 97 -16.28 13.51 14.60
N LEU A 98 -17.45 14.10 14.83
CA LEU A 98 -18.71 13.35 14.95
C LEU A 98 -18.95 12.56 13.67
N GLY A 99 -19.23 11.27 13.83
CA GLY A 99 -19.68 10.41 12.75
C GLY A 99 -21.20 10.30 12.71
N ASP A 100 -21.76 10.13 11.52
CA ASP A 100 -23.17 9.82 11.28
C ASP A 100 -23.54 8.37 11.71
N ILE A 101 -24.71 7.87 11.31
CA ILE A 101 -25.09 6.46 11.60
C ILE A 101 -24.19 5.41 10.93
N THR A 102 -23.42 5.77 9.90
CA THR A 102 -22.42 4.89 9.26
C THR A 102 -20.99 5.11 9.80
N GLY A 103 -20.78 6.16 10.58
CA GLY A 103 -19.47 6.59 11.06
C GLY A 103 -18.75 7.60 10.14
N PHE A 104 -19.39 8.02 9.05
CA PHE A 104 -18.90 9.08 8.18
C PHE A 104 -18.80 10.38 8.98
N THR A 105 -17.62 10.99 9.02
CA THR A 105 -17.43 12.35 9.52
C THR A 105 -17.57 13.36 8.37
N PRO A 106 -17.70 14.67 8.64
CA PRO A 106 -17.70 15.70 7.59
C PRO A 106 -16.47 15.66 6.66
N LEU A 107 -15.33 15.13 7.13
CA LEU A 107 -14.14 14.91 6.29
C LEU A 107 -14.30 13.70 5.34
N HIS A 108 -15.02 12.64 5.74
CA HIS A 108 -15.37 11.55 4.82
C HIS A 108 -16.26 12.06 3.69
N GLU A 109 -17.29 12.85 4.02
CA GLU A 109 -18.22 13.43 3.04
C GLU A 109 -17.49 14.20 1.95
N VAL A 110 -16.66 15.19 2.31
CA VAL A 110 -15.94 15.98 1.30
C VAL A 110 -14.85 15.20 0.56
N CYS A 111 -14.31 14.15 1.15
CA CYS A 111 -13.36 13.25 0.49
C CYS A 111 -14.06 12.23 -0.42
N ASN A 112 -15.35 11.93 -0.22
CA ASN A 112 -16.17 11.17 -1.17
C ASN A 112 -16.65 12.04 -2.33
N GLU A 113 -17.03 13.30 -2.06
CA GLU A 113 -17.47 14.26 -3.10
C GLU A 113 -16.31 14.93 -3.85
N GLY A 114 -15.09 14.92 -3.30
CA GLY A 114 -13.89 15.46 -3.96
C GLY A 114 -13.71 16.98 -3.86
N ASN A 115 -14.42 17.63 -2.95
CA ASN A 115 -14.39 19.09 -2.82
C ASN A 115 -13.11 19.57 -2.10
N ALA A 116 -12.01 19.65 -2.87
CA ALA A 116 -10.68 20.01 -2.39
C ALA A 116 -10.64 21.34 -1.61
N GLU A 117 -11.48 22.33 -1.96
CA GLU A 117 -11.56 23.59 -1.22
C GLU A 117 -12.09 23.39 0.21
N ILE A 118 -13.12 22.56 0.40
CA ILE A 118 -13.68 22.29 1.73
C ILE A 118 -12.80 21.30 2.51
N VAL A 119 -12.18 20.32 1.83
CA VAL A 119 -11.11 19.49 2.42
C VAL A 119 -10.04 20.39 3.03
N GLN A 120 -9.55 21.39 2.28
CA GLN A 120 -8.53 22.33 2.77
C GLN A 120 -9.03 23.21 3.94
N LEU A 121 -10.33 23.48 4.06
CA LEU A 121 -10.90 24.18 5.23
C LEU A 121 -10.92 23.28 6.47
N LEU A 122 -11.30 22.01 6.34
CA LEU A 122 -11.35 21.05 7.46
C LEU A 122 -9.94 20.67 7.94
N LEU A 123 -9.00 20.43 7.01
CA LEU A 123 -7.62 20.04 7.34
C LEU A 123 -6.80 21.15 8.03
N LYS A 124 -7.26 22.41 8.01
CA LYS A 124 -6.65 23.52 8.77
C LYS A 124 -7.03 23.52 10.26
N LEU A 125 -7.96 22.67 10.70
CA LEU A 125 -8.42 22.63 12.09
C LEU A 125 -7.45 21.81 12.95
N PRO A 126 -7.04 22.30 14.14
CA PRO A 126 -5.98 21.65 14.92
C PRO A 126 -6.35 20.28 15.49
N ASN A 127 -7.65 19.97 15.57
CA ASN A 127 -8.19 18.75 16.19
C ASN A 127 -8.87 17.82 15.17
N ILE A 128 -8.67 18.01 13.87
CA ILE A 128 -9.27 17.14 12.84
C ILE A 128 -8.63 15.74 12.86
N ASP A 129 -9.45 14.69 12.95
CA ASP A 129 -8.98 13.31 12.86
C ASP A 129 -9.01 12.83 11.40
N VAL A 130 -7.86 12.95 10.74
CA VAL A 130 -7.65 12.56 9.34
C VAL A 130 -7.65 11.05 9.11
N ASN A 131 -7.55 10.26 10.20
CA ASN A 131 -7.51 8.80 10.17
C ASN A 131 -8.77 8.18 10.79
N ARG A 132 -9.80 8.97 11.12
CA ARG A 132 -11.04 8.44 11.68
C ARG A 132 -11.58 7.39 10.71
N ALA A 133 -11.83 6.18 11.18
CA ALA A 133 -12.48 5.14 10.40
C ALA A 133 -14.01 5.18 10.59
N ASP A 134 -14.75 4.92 9.52
CA ASP A 134 -16.17 4.60 9.53
C ASP A 134 -16.43 3.15 10.04
N LYS A 135 -17.68 2.66 9.92
CA LYS A 135 -18.04 1.29 10.34
C LYS A 135 -17.47 0.18 9.44
N ASP A 136 -17.13 0.49 8.19
CA ASP A 136 -16.50 -0.44 7.26
C ASP A 136 -14.96 -0.36 7.34
N GLY A 137 -14.40 0.43 8.26
CA GLY A 137 -12.96 0.61 8.45
C GLY A 137 -12.32 1.55 7.42
N ASN A 138 -13.10 2.17 6.53
CA ASN A 138 -12.59 3.14 5.57
C ASN A 138 -12.28 4.46 6.29
N SER A 139 -11.18 5.10 5.90
CA SER A 139 -10.82 6.47 6.30
C SER A 139 -11.14 7.46 5.17
N PRO A 140 -11.07 8.78 5.38
CA PRO A 140 -11.29 9.77 4.31
C PRO A 140 -10.38 9.56 3.09
N LEU A 141 -9.15 9.06 3.30
CA LEU A 141 -8.22 8.73 2.21
C LEU A 141 -8.69 7.53 1.36
N HIS A 142 -9.37 6.55 1.95
CA HIS A 142 -9.99 5.45 1.19
C HIS A 142 -11.01 5.99 0.19
N TYR A 143 -11.87 6.91 0.60
CA TYR A 143 -12.88 7.52 -0.27
C TYR A 143 -12.26 8.40 -1.35
N ALA A 144 -11.30 9.27 -1.01
CA ALA A 144 -10.59 10.09 -1.99
C ALA A 144 -9.86 9.22 -3.04
N ALA A 145 -9.24 8.12 -2.60
CA ALA A 145 -8.52 7.20 -3.47
C ALA A 145 -9.45 6.36 -4.36
N TYR A 146 -10.55 5.82 -3.81
CA TYR A 146 -11.56 5.06 -4.54
C TYR A 146 -12.27 5.88 -5.63
N ARG A 147 -12.48 7.18 -5.35
CA ARG A 147 -13.14 8.11 -6.28
C ARG A 147 -12.20 8.77 -7.29
N GLY A 148 -10.89 8.70 -7.07
CA GLY A 148 -9.91 9.27 -8.00
C GLY A 148 -9.70 10.77 -7.84
N HIS A 149 -10.02 11.34 -6.68
CA HIS A 149 -10.06 12.79 -6.45
C HIS A 149 -8.65 13.38 -6.37
N ILE A 150 -8.08 13.64 -7.54
CA ILE A 150 -6.67 13.98 -7.73
C ILE A 150 -6.22 15.26 -7.01
N ASP A 151 -7.13 16.21 -6.80
CA ASP A 151 -6.86 17.44 -6.05
C ASP A 151 -7.05 17.28 -4.53
N THR A 152 -7.79 16.25 -4.10
CA THR A 152 -8.06 15.96 -2.68
C THR A 152 -6.99 15.07 -2.06
N VAL A 153 -6.51 14.05 -2.79
CA VAL A 153 -5.49 13.11 -2.29
C VAL A 153 -4.22 13.83 -1.81
N PRO A 154 -3.58 14.75 -2.57
CA PRO A 154 -2.41 15.50 -2.12
C PRO A 154 -2.61 16.23 -0.79
N LEU A 155 -3.80 16.81 -0.56
CA LEU A 155 -4.11 17.54 0.67
C LEU A 155 -4.11 16.63 1.90
N LEU A 156 -4.55 15.37 1.73
CA LEU A 156 -4.51 14.33 2.77
C LEU A 156 -3.09 13.77 2.96
N LEU A 157 -2.36 13.49 1.88
CA LEU A 157 -0.98 12.99 1.93
C LEU A 157 -0.03 13.97 2.66
N GLN A 158 -0.29 15.28 2.56
CA GLN A 158 0.49 16.32 3.24
C GLN A 158 0.21 16.44 4.76
N GLN A 159 -0.76 15.71 5.33
CA GLN A 159 -1.09 15.83 6.75
C GLN A 159 -0.09 15.09 7.63
N PRO A 160 0.58 15.74 8.62
CA PRO A 160 1.68 15.13 9.39
C PRO A 160 1.36 13.86 10.18
N ARG A 161 0.07 13.50 10.31
CA ARG A 161 -0.40 12.32 11.05
C ARG A 161 -1.14 11.32 10.15
N ILE A 162 -1.19 11.51 8.83
CA ILE A 162 -1.93 10.61 7.94
C ILE A 162 -1.35 9.20 7.98
N ASN A 163 -2.21 8.19 8.10
CA ASN A 163 -1.84 6.79 7.95
C ASN A 163 -2.26 6.31 6.56
N LEU A 164 -1.29 6.19 5.65
CA LEU A 164 -1.51 5.73 4.27
C LEU A 164 -1.88 4.24 4.18
N ASN A 165 -1.58 3.49 5.25
CA ASN A 165 -1.59 2.03 5.29
C ASN A 165 -2.76 1.48 6.12
N MET A 166 -3.75 2.31 6.44
CA MET A 166 -5.00 1.83 7.04
C MET A 166 -5.66 0.77 6.13
N VAL A 167 -6.29 -0.23 6.76
CA VAL A 167 -7.06 -1.28 6.09
C VAL A 167 -8.52 -1.21 6.51
N ASN A 168 -9.42 -1.39 5.55
CA ASN A 168 -10.86 -1.52 5.81
C ASN A 168 -11.23 -2.99 6.14
N ILE A 169 -12.52 -3.29 6.38
CA ILE A 169 -12.99 -4.65 6.75
C ILE A 169 -12.68 -5.75 5.73
N THR A 170 -12.35 -5.38 4.48
CA THR A 170 -11.94 -6.31 3.41
C THR A 170 -10.42 -6.41 3.25
N GLY A 171 -9.66 -5.85 4.18
CA GLY A 171 -8.20 -5.76 4.12
C GLY A 171 -7.67 -4.83 3.03
N ASN A 172 -8.55 -4.13 2.29
CA ASN A 172 -8.13 -3.20 1.25
C ASN A 172 -7.66 -1.90 1.90
N THR A 173 -6.59 -1.34 1.34
CA THR A 173 -5.99 -0.05 1.72
C THR A 173 -6.42 1.02 0.70
N PRO A 174 -6.15 2.32 0.91
CA PRO A 174 -6.46 3.33 -0.10
C PRO A 174 -5.76 3.06 -1.44
N LEU A 175 -4.55 2.48 -1.42
CA LEU A 175 -3.83 2.09 -2.64
C LEU A 175 -4.54 0.94 -3.38
N HIS A 176 -5.06 -0.07 -2.66
CA HIS A 176 -5.87 -1.13 -3.26
C HIS A 176 -7.13 -0.54 -3.94
N MET A 177 -7.79 0.43 -3.29
CA MET A 177 -8.99 1.08 -3.85
C MET A 177 -8.68 1.93 -5.08
N ALA A 178 -7.56 2.66 -5.09
CA ALA A 178 -7.11 3.42 -6.26
C ALA A 178 -6.79 2.50 -7.45
N VAL A 179 -6.13 1.37 -7.21
CA VAL A 179 -5.84 0.35 -8.23
C VAL A 179 -7.13 -0.30 -8.75
N GLN A 180 -8.01 -0.75 -7.85
CA GLN A 180 -9.30 -1.37 -8.21
C GLN A 180 -10.15 -0.44 -9.10
N LYS A 181 -10.04 0.87 -8.92
CA LYS A 181 -10.77 1.90 -9.67
C LYS A 181 -9.97 2.61 -10.75
N GLN A 182 -8.80 2.08 -11.10
CA GLN A 182 -8.02 2.50 -12.27
C GLN A 182 -7.55 3.97 -12.22
N HIS A 183 -7.38 4.53 -11.02
CA HIS A 183 -6.95 5.92 -10.85
C HIS A 183 -5.43 6.06 -10.94
N TYR A 184 -4.87 5.90 -12.15
CA TYR A 184 -3.41 5.89 -12.42
C TYR A 184 -2.66 7.05 -11.73
N ASN A 185 -3.19 8.28 -11.84
CA ASN A 185 -2.57 9.47 -11.24
C ASN A 185 -2.58 9.44 -9.71
N VAL A 186 -3.64 8.89 -9.08
CA VAL A 186 -3.70 8.70 -7.63
C VAL A 186 -2.72 7.61 -7.18
N VAL A 187 -2.63 6.51 -7.92
CA VAL A 187 -1.64 5.45 -7.66
C VAL A 187 -0.22 6.02 -7.71
N ALA A 188 0.12 6.79 -8.75
CA ALA A 188 1.44 7.44 -8.87
C ALA A 188 1.73 8.41 -7.71
N LEU A 189 0.75 9.24 -7.30
CA LEU A 189 0.90 10.11 -6.13
C LEU A 189 1.14 9.31 -4.84
N MET A 190 0.39 8.23 -4.62
CA MET A 190 0.57 7.39 -3.44
C MET A 190 1.94 6.69 -3.43
N LEU A 191 2.39 6.16 -4.57
CA LEU A 191 3.70 5.49 -4.70
C LEU A 191 4.89 6.44 -4.54
N SER A 192 4.71 7.75 -4.75
CA SER A 192 5.73 8.76 -4.42
C SER A 192 5.95 8.97 -2.92
N GLN A 193 5.10 8.41 -2.05
CA GLN A 193 5.21 8.54 -0.59
C GLN A 193 6.05 7.40 0.00
N GLY A 194 7.20 7.73 0.60
CA GLY A 194 8.16 6.74 1.13
C GLY A 194 7.68 5.88 2.29
N ASN A 195 6.46 6.06 2.78
CA ASN A 195 5.82 5.27 3.84
C ASN A 195 4.60 4.45 3.37
N VAL A 196 4.30 4.40 2.07
CA VAL A 196 3.23 3.54 1.55
C VAL A 196 3.67 2.07 1.52
N GLU A 197 2.90 1.17 2.14
CA GLU A 197 3.17 -0.27 2.08
C GLU A 197 2.45 -0.92 0.90
N MET A 198 3.11 -0.93 -0.25
CA MET A 198 2.58 -1.43 -1.53
C MET A 198 2.42 -2.96 -1.64
N ASN A 199 2.89 -3.71 -0.64
CA ASN A 199 2.87 -5.19 -0.62
C ASN A 199 1.91 -5.77 0.45
N MET A 200 1.12 -4.91 1.11
CA MET A 200 0.02 -5.39 1.95
C MET A 200 -0.95 -6.25 1.14
N LYS A 201 -1.55 -7.25 1.80
CA LYS A 201 -2.51 -8.19 1.21
C LYS A 201 -3.91 -7.95 1.77
N ASN A 202 -4.90 -7.86 0.90
CA ASN A 202 -6.30 -7.81 1.30
C ASN A 202 -6.85 -9.20 1.71
N SER A 203 -8.15 -9.30 2.03
CA SER A 203 -8.79 -10.56 2.42
C SER A 203 -8.71 -11.68 1.35
N ASP A 204 -8.54 -11.32 0.07
CA ASP A 204 -8.34 -12.25 -1.04
C ASP A 204 -6.85 -12.65 -1.24
N LYS A 205 -5.98 -12.24 -0.31
CA LYS A 205 -4.50 -12.26 -0.40
C LYS A 205 -3.91 -11.47 -1.57
N LEU A 206 -4.72 -10.68 -2.27
CA LEU A 206 -4.24 -9.86 -3.38
C LEU A 206 -3.45 -8.68 -2.83
N THR A 207 -2.26 -8.45 -3.38
CA THR A 207 -1.56 -7.16 -3.29
C THR A 207 -2.11 -6.20 -4.35
N PRO A 208 -1.84 -4.88 -4.26
CA PRO A 208 -2.12 -3.94 -5.34
C PRO A 208 -1.57 -4.38 -6.70
N LEU A 209 -0.40 -5.03 -6.75
CA LEU A 209 0.15 -5.61 -7.99
C LEU A 209 -0.75 -6.73 -8.56
N LEU A 210 -1.17 -7.69 -7.72
CA LEU A 210 -2.05 -8.78 -8.18
C LEU A 210 -3.45 -8.26 -8.56
N GLN A 211 -3.95 -7.20 -7.93
CA GLN A 211 -5.17 -6.51 -8.36
C GLN A 211 -5.01 -5.85 -9.73
N ALA A 212 -3.90 -5.14 -9.98
CA ALA A 212 -3.61 -4.51 -11.28
C ALA A 212 -3.50 -5.56 -12.40
N ILE A 213 -2.88 -6.71 -12.12
CA ILE A 213 -2.78 -7.84 -13.08
C ILE A 213 -4.15 -8.45 -13.35
N SER A 214 -4.93 -8.76 -12.31
CA SER A 214 -6.28 -9.32 -12.44
C SER A 214 -7.22 -8.37 -13.22
N GLY A 215 -7.11 -7.07 -12.96
CA GLY A 215 -7.84 -6.02 -13.70
C GLY A 215 -7.40 -5.89 -15.16
N GLY A 216 -6.10 -6.08 -15.43
CA GLY A 216 -5.51 -5.96 -16.77
C GLY A 216 -4.90 -4.58 -17.03
N HIS A 217 -4.35 -3.91 -16.01
CA HIS A 217 -3.94 -2.50 -16.07
C HIS A 217 -2.41 -2.38 -16.21
N PHE A 218 -1.88 -2.54 -17.42
CA PHE A 218 -0.44 -2.61 -17.67
C PHE A 218 0.33 -1.39 -17.15
N GLY A 219 -0.21 -0.17 -17.35
CA GLY A 219 0.43 1.04 -16.83
C GLY A 219 0.58 1.05 -15.30
N MET A 220 -0.39 0.47 -14.56
CA MET A 220 -0.28 0.30 -13.11
C MET A 220 0.74 -0.77 -12.72
N ILE A 221 0.75 -1.89 -13.44
CA ILE A 221 1.69 -3.00 -13.23
C ILE A 221 3.13 -2.50 -13.38
N HIS A 222 3.43 -1.78 -14.46
CA HIS A 222 4.73 -1.18 -14.70
C HIS A 222 5.11 -0.18 -13.59
N ASN A 223 4.20 0.73 -13.23
CA ASN A 223 4.45 1.73 -12.18
C ASN A 223 4.71 1.08 -10.81
N LEU A 224 3.91 0.08 -10.42
CA LEU A 224 4.07 -0.68 -9.18
C LEU A 224 5.41 -1.43 -9.13
N LEU A 225 5.81 -2.08 -10.23
CA LEU A 225 7.10 -2.79 -10.29
C LEU A 225 8.29 -1.83 -10.26
N SER A 226 8.21 -0.68 -10.95
CA SER A 226 9.25 0.36 -10.91
C SER A 226 9.44 0.98 -9.51
N HIS A 227 8.43 0.91 -8.63
CA HIS A 227 8.52 1.30 -7.23
C HIS A 227 8.85 0.13 -6.26
N GLY A 228 9.06 -1.09 -6.76
CA GLY A 228 9.50 -2.24 -5.95
C GLY A 228 8.37 -3.12 -5.39
N ALA A 229 7.23 -3.22 -6.08
CA ALA A 229 6.22 -4.23 -5.77
C ALA A 229 6.79 -5.65 -5.78
N ASP A 230 6.35 -6.49 -4.84
CA ASP A 230 6.75 -7.90 -4.77
C ASP A 230 6.13 -8.71 -5.93
N ILE A 231 6.94 -8.96 -6.95
CA ILE A 231 6.60 -9.77 -8.12
C ILE A 231 6.24 -11.23 -7.75
N ASN A 232 6.72 -11.74 -6.61
CA ASN A 232 6.51 -13.12 -6.17
C ASN A 232 5.31 -13.28 -5.22
N ALA A 233 4.52 -12.22 -5.02
CA ALA A 233 3.28 -12.31 -4.28
C ALA A 233 2.29 -13.29 -4.94
N VAL A 234 1.56 -14.03 -4.10
CA VAL A 234 0.51 -14.99 -4.51
C VAL A 234 -0.86 -14.68 -3.88
N ASP A 235 -1.92 -15.02 -4.61
CA ASP A 235 -3.33 -14.85 -4.21
C ASP A 235 -3.83 -15.95 -3.23
N ASN A 236 -5.15 -16.01 -2.98
CA ASN A 236 -5.76 -17.02 -2.12
C ASN A 236 -5.73 -18.46 -2.66
N ASN A 237 -5.46 -18.66 -3.95
CA ASN A 237 -5.29 -19.96 -4.61
C ASN A 237 -3.81 -20.33 -4.84
N ASP A 238 -2.89 -19.53 -4.26
CA ASP A 238 -1.45 -19.57 -4.53
C ASP A 238 -1.11 -19.37 -6.03
N ASN A 239 -1.95 -18.62 -6.77
CA ASN A 239 -1.57 -18.11 -8.09
C ASN A 239 -0.59 -16.94 -7.92
N ASN A 240 0.58 -17.01 -8.55
CA ASN A 240 1.46 -15.86 -8.73
C ASN A 240 1.00 -14.93 -9.87
N CYS A 241 1.71 -13.83 -10.09
CA CYS A 241 1.45 -12.86 -11.15
C CYS A 241 1.30 -13.47 -12.56
N LEU A 242 2.07 -14.51 -12.90
CA LEU A 242 2.04 -15.14 -14.22
C LEU A 242 0.79 -15.99 -14.44
N HIS A 243 0.33 -16.74 -13.43
CA HIS A 243 -0.95 -17.47 -13.49
C HIS A 243 -2.14 -16.56 -13.81
N LEU A 244 -2.09 -15.31 -13.32
CA LEU A 244 -3.12 -14.31 -13.56
C LEU A 244 -2.96 -13.68 -14.95
N ALA A 245 -1.72 -13.41 -15.38
CA ALA A 245 -1.42 -12.81 -16.68
C ALA A 245 -1.75 -13.75 -17.86
N VAL A 246 -1.32 -15.02 -17.84
CA VAL A 246 -1.56 -15.94 -18.97
C VAL A 246 -3.05 -16.28 -19.18
N ARG A 247 -3.88 -16.15 -18.13
CA ARG A 247 -5.34 -16.34 -18.20
C ARG A 247 -6.09 -15.09 -18.69
N LYS A 248 -5.40 -13.97 -18.89
CA LYS A 248 -6.00 -12.69 -19.28
C LYS A 248 -5.87 -12.51 -20.79
N GLU A 249 -7.00 -12.39 -21.49
CA GLU A 249 -7.02 -12.20 -22.94
C GLU A 249 -6.25 -10.93 -23.37
N ALA A 250 -6.58 -9.79 -22.74
CA ALA A 250 -5.95 -8.51 -23.03
C ALA A 250 -5.78 -7.63 -21.78
N PHE A 251 -4.69 -6.88 -21.79
CA PHE A 251 -4.35 -5.78 -20.91
C PHE A 251 -4.63 -4.43 -21.59
N HIS A 252 -4.60 -3.36 -20.81
CA HIS A 252 -4.88 -1.99 -21.24
C HIS A 252 -3.81 -1.07 -20.62
N SER A 253 -3.43 -0.03 -21.36
CA SER A 253 -2.57 1.06 -20.87
C SER A 253 -3.15 2.37 -21.37
N GLU A 254 -3.33 3.35 -20.48
CA GLU A 254 -3.66 4.74 -20.86
C GLU A 254 -2.42 5.49 -21.37
N ASP A 255 -1.23 4.99 -21.05
CA ASP A 255 0.04 5.56 -21.51
C ASP A 255 0.52 4.79 -22.75
N GLU A 256 0.44 5.46 -23.92
CA GLU A 256 0.92 4.94 -25.20
C GLU A 256 2.44 4.75 -25.22
N SER A 257 3.20 5.51 -24.42
CA SER A 257 4.66 5.40 -24.35
C SER A 257 5.11 4.12 -23.66
N LEU A 258 4.36 3.65 -22.66
CA LEU A 258 4.56 2.32 -22.06
C LEU A 258 4.24 1.19 -23.05
N GLY A 259 3.43 1.46 -24.08
CA GLY A 259 3.19 0.53 -25.17
C GLY A 259 4.47 0.12 -25.90
N GLY A 260 5.51 0.97 -25.95
CA GLY A 260 6.80 0.64 -26.57
C GLY A 260 7.65 -0.34 -25.76
N ILE A 261 7.40 -0.47 -24.45
CA ILE A 261 8.11 -1.42 -23.57
C ILE A 261 7.81 -2.87 -23.98
N LEU A 262 6.62 -3.12 -24.52
CA LEU A 262 6.17 -4.46 -24.90
C LEU A 262 6.56 -4.88 -26.32
N ASP A 263 7.02 -3.94 -27.16
CA ASP A 263 7.39 -4.21 -28.56
C ASP A 263 8.57 -5.21 -28.67
N GLU A 264 9.53 -5.18 -27.74
CA GLU A 264 10.66 -6.13 -27.70
C GLU A 264 10.18 -7.56 -27.43
N TYR A 265 9.27 -7.74 -26.45
CA TYR A 265 8.72 -9.03 -26.06
C TYR A 265 7.80 -9.61 -27.15
N CYS A 266 6.95 -8.78 -27.76
CA CYS A 266 6.20 -9.14 -28.97
C CYS A 266 7.11 -9.68 -30.09
N THR A 267 8.20 -8.95 -30.37
CA THR A 267 9.16 -9.32 -31.41
C THR A 267 9.85 -10.66 -31.09
N LYS A 268 10.25 -10.87 -29.83
CA LYS A 268 10.80 -12.16 -29.37
C LYS A 268 9.82 -13.31 -29.57
N LEU A 269 8.54 -13.12 -29.24
CA LEU A 269 7.51 -14.15 -29.39
C LEU A 269 7.06 -14.36 -30.85
N GLU A 270 7.48 -13.53 -31.81
CA GLU A 270 6.98 -13.52 -33.21
C GLU A 270 5.46 -13.24 -33.29
N LEU A 271 4.95 -12.41 -32.39
CA LEU A 271 3.55 -11.97 -32.36
C LEU A 271 3.37 -10.63 -33.10
N SER A 272 2.12 -10.29 -33.46
CA SER A 272 1.82 -8.96 -33.99
C SER A 272 2.06 -7.90 -32.93
N LEU A 273 2.43 -6.68 -33.33
CA LEU A 273 2.43 -5.53 -32.42
C LEU A 273 1.00 -5.16 -31.96
N GLU A 274 -0.02 -5.65 -32.65
CA GLU A 274 -1.43 -5.58 -32.21
C GLU A 274 -1.69 -6.47 -30.97
N ASP A 275 -0.94 -7.58 -30.83
CA ASP A 275 -1.04 -8.52 -29.71
C ASP A 275 -0.22 -8.11 -28.48
N LYS A 276 0.38 -6.92 -28.46
CA LYS A 276 1.37 -6.54 -27.44
C LYS A 276 0.84 -6.38 -26.02
N LEU A 277 -0.47 -6.21 -25.88
CA LEU A 277 -1.15 -6.23 -24.59
C LEU A 277 -1.80 -7.59 -24.29
N SER A 278 -1.49 -8.65 -25.04
CA SER A 278 -1.94 -10.00 -24.71
C SER A 278 -1.32 -10.50 -23.40
N GLY A 279 -2.02 -11.43 -22.74
CA GLY A 279 -1.56 -12.00 -21.48
C GLY A 279 -0.19 -12.70 -21.55
N LEU A 280 0.19 -13.23 -22.72
CA LEU A 280 1.49 -13.87 -22.93
C LEU A 280 2.64 -12.86 -22.95
N VAL A 281 2.48 -11.74 -23.65
CA VAL A 281 3.50 -10.68 -23.74
C VAL A 281 3.69 -10.00 -22.38
N VAL A 282 2.61 -9.77 -21.64
CA VAL A 282 2.69 -9.25 -20.27
C VAL A 282 3.27 -10.28 -19.30
N ALA A 283 2.98 -11.58 -19.47
CA ALA A 283 3.61 -12.64 -18.68
C ALA A 283 5.13 -12.74 -18.93
N GLU A 284 5.58 -12.61 -20.18
CA GLU A 284 7.02 -12.53 -20.50
C GLU A 284 7.68 -11.34 -19.79
N TYR A 285 7.10 -10.14 -19.91
CA TYR A 285 7.56 -8.94 -19.19
C TYR A 285 7.67 -9.17 -17.68
N LEU A 286 6.63 -9.73 -17.05
CA LEU A 286 6.62 -10.05 -15.62
C LEU A 286 7.72 -11.06 -15.23
N ALA A 287 8.04 -12.03 -16.09
CA ALA A 287 9.10 -13.01 -15.84
C ALA A 287 10.51 -12.41 -15.97
N TYR A 288 10.73 -11.47 -16.89
CA TYR A 288 11.97 -10.67 -16.91
C TYR A 288 12.12 -9.78 -15.67
N HIS A 289 11.01 -9.40 -15.03
CA HIS A 289 11.00 -8.76 -13.71
C HIS A 289 11.14 -9.74 -12.53
N GLY A 290 11.39 -11.03 -12.78
CA GLY A 290 11.74 -12.02 -11.75
C GLY A 290 10.63 -13.00 -11.37
N ALA A 291 9.49 -13.01 -12.08
CA ALA A 291 8.42 -13.97 -11.83
C ALA A 291 8.75 -15.40 -12.31
N ASN A 292 8.22 -16.41 -11.61
CA ASN A 292 8.51 -17.83 -11.87
C ASN A 292 7.39 -18.55 -12.64
N PHE A 293 7.68 -18.99 -13.89
CA PHE A 293 6.78 -19.80 -14.73
C PHE A 293 6.52 -21.24 -14.23
N TYR A 294 7.25 -21.68 -13.19
CA TYR A 294 7.21 -23.02 -12.61
C TYR A 294 6.81 -23.01 -11.13
N HIS A 295 6.15 -21.94 -10.68
CA HIS A 295 5.45 -21.97 -9.41
C HIS A 295 4.16 -22.79 -9.57
N GLU A 296 3.92 -23.75 -8.70
CA GLU A 296 2.67 -24.52 -8.65
C GLU A 296 1.65 -23.82 -7.73
N ASN A 297 0.44 -23.60 -8.24
CA ASN A 297 -0.69 -23.14 -7.42
C ASN A 297 -1.35 -24.29 -6.64
N LYS A 298 -2.43 -24.02 -5.89
CA LYS A 298 -3.18 -25.06 -5.12
C LYS A 298 -3.84 -26.16 -5.96
N GLN A 299 -3.87 -26.03 -7.28
CA GLN A 299 -4.35 -27.07 -8.20
C GLN A 299 -3.18 -27.88 -8.81
N ASN A 300 -1.95 -27.66 -8.34
CA ASN A 300 -0.70 -28.18 -8.91
C ASN A 300 -0.57 -27.83 -10.41
N GLN A 301 -1.03 -26.64 -10.80
CA GLN A 301 -0.84 -26.10 -12.14
C GLN A 301 0.27 -25.06 -12.10
N THR A 302 1.08 -25.02 -13.15
CA THR A 302 2.06 -23.95 -13.39
C THR A 302 1.56 -22.95 -14.43
N PRO A 303 2.04 -21.69 -14.43
CA PRO A 303 1.73 -20.72 -15.48
C PRO A 303 2.07 -21.24 -16.90
N MET A 304 3.13 -22.04 -17.03
CA MET A 304 3.56 -22.61 -18.32
C MET A 304 2.53 -23.61 -18.89
N GLU A 305 1.83 -24.37 -18.04
CA GLU A 305 0.83 -25.36 -18.48
C GLU A 305 -0.50 -24.73 -18.92
N LEU A 306 -0.78 -23.51 -18.45
CA LEU A 306 -1.99 -22.75 -18.79
C LEU A 306 -1.91 -22.10 -20.19
N ILE A 307 -0.75 -22.07 -20.83
CA ILE A 307 -0.56 -21.51 -22.18
C ILE A 307 -1.12 -22.48 -23.22
N GLU A 308 -2.34 -22.26 -23.70
CA GLU A 308 -3.04 -23.19 -24.61
C GLU A 308 -2.30 -23.44 -25.94
N ASN A 309 -1.67 -22.41 -26.50
CA ASN A 309 -0.90 -22.54 -27.74
C ASN A 309 0.43 -23.27 -27.50
N ALA A 310 0.51 -24.52 -27.94
CA ALA A 310 1.69 -25.38 -27.76
C ALA A 310 2.98 -24.78 -28.35
N GLY A 311 2.93 -24.13 -29.51
CA GLY A 311 4.11 -23.51 -30.13
C GLY A 311 4.64 -22.32 -29.33
N LEU A 312 3.74 -21.47 -28.82
CA LEU A 312 4.13 -20.37 -27.92
C LEU A 312 4.60 -20.89 -26.56
N ARG A 313 4.01 -21.97 -26.05
CA ARG A 313 4.45 -22.65 -24.82
C ARG A 313 5.87 -23.18 -24.96
N GLU A 314 6.17 -23.95 -26.01
CA GLU A 314 7.53 -24.44 -26.30
C GLU A 314 8.51 -23.28 -26.43
N LYS A 315 8.13 -22.22 -27.14
CA LYS A 315 8.95 -21.02 -27.29
C LYS A 315 9.25 -20.32 -25.96
N MET A 316 8.24 -20.15 -25.10
CA MET A 316 8.43 -19.59 -23.75
C MET A 316 9.29 -20.51 -22.86
N GLN A 317 9.23 -21.84 -23.03
CA GLN A 317 10.16 -22.78 -22.38
C GLN A 317 11.61 -22.65 -22.90
N THR A 318 11.85 -22.15 -24.11
CA THR A 318 13.22 -21.85 -24.56
C THR A 318 13.80 -20.60 -23.90
N PHE A 319 12.96 -19.59 -23.64
CA PHE A 319 13.37 -18.34 -22.98
C PHE A 319 13.47 -18.48 -21.46
N PHE A 320 12.51 -19.19 -20.87
CA PHE A 320 12.43 -19.50 -19.45
C PHE A 320 12.45 -21.03 -19.27
N PRO A 321 13.62 -21.68 -19.37
CA PRO A 321 13.71 -23.13 -19.22
C PRO A 321 13.25 -23.57 -17.82
N PRO A 322 12.69 -24.78 -17.69
CA PRO A 322 12.35 -25.33 -16.39
C PRO A 322 13.58 -25.32 -15.49
N PRO A 323 13.45 -24.98 -14.20
CA PRO A 323 14.56 -25.03 -13.27
C PRO A 323 15.06 -26.47 -13.23
N LEU A 324 16.19 -26.73 -13.90
CA LEU A 324 16.76 -28.06 -14.03
C LEU A 324 16.82 -28.68 -12.63
N PRO A 325 16.25 -29.88 -12.41
CA PRO A 325 16.23 -30.50 -11.10
C PRO A 325 17.65 -30.53 -10.58
N CYS A 326 17.88 -29.92 -9.43
CA CYS A 326 19.21 -29.86 -8.86
C CYS A 326 19.74 -31.29 -8.72
N LYS A 327 20.89 -31.57 -9.35
CA LYS A 327 21.51 -32.92 -9.43
C LYS A 327 21.84 -33.55 -8.07
N TRP A 328 21.60 -32.83 -6.97
CA TRP A 328 21.81 -33.28 -5.60
C TRP A 328 20.52 -33.46 -4.77
N CYS A 329 19.33 -33.03 -5.23
CA CYS A 329 18.08 -33.27 -4.51
C CYS A 329 16.83 -33.58 -5.33
N GLU A 330 16.85 -33.38 -6.65
CA GLU A 330 15.75 -33.68 -7.60
C GLU A 330 14.44 -32.87 -7.40
N GLU A 331 14.14 -32.38 -6.19
CA GLU A 331 12.89 -31.71 -5.79
C GLU A 331 13.05 -30.19 -5.52
N ASN A 332 14.22 -29.60 -5.83
CA ASN A 332 14.56 -28.17 -5.59
C ASN A 332 14.19 -27.62 -4.18
N LYS A 333 14.20 -28.47 -3.14
CA LYS A 333 13.94 -28.06 -1.76
C LYS A 333 14.97 -27.01 -1.30
N PRO A 334 14.55 -25.98 -0.53
CA PRO A 334 15.45 -24.91 -0.09
C PRO A 334 16.57 -25.45 0.81
N THR A 335 16.42 -26.62 1.42
CA THR A 335 17.43 -27.35 2.19
C THR A 335 17.46 -28.85 1.83
N ILE A 336 18.65 -29.39 1.55
CA ILE A 336 18.93 -30.81 1.27
C ILE A 336 19.70 -31.40 2.46
N THR A 337 19.24 -32.51 3.07
CA THR A 337 19.88 -33.10 4.26
C THR A 337 20.49 -34.49 4.01
N PHE A 338 21.80 -34.65 4.27
CA PHE A 338 22.59 -35.87 4.14
C PHE A 338 22.60 -36.65 5.47
N ARG A 339 22.61 -37.98 5.41
CA ARG A 339 22.58 -38.87 6.59
C ARG A 339 23.55 -40.05 6.40
N PRO A 340 24.05 -40.70 7.48
CA PRO A 340 23.72 -40.48 8.90
C PRO A 340 24.33 -39.20 9.51
N CYS A 341 25.32 -38.59 8.85
CA CYS A 341 26.10 -37.44 9.30
C CYS A 341 25.37 -36.08 9.39
N GLY A 342 24.10 -36.00 9.03
CA GLY A 342 23.22 -34.86 9.29
C GLY A 342 23.42 -33.59 8.44
N HIS A 343 24.35 -33.54 7.48
CA HIS A 343 24.68 -32.28 6.78
C HIS A 343 23.51 -31.66 6.04
N VAL A 344 23.48 -30.34 5.91
CA VAL A 344 22.40 -29.58 5.28
C VAL A 344 22.95 -28.49 4.35
N VAL A 345 22.20 -28.24 3.28
CA VAL A 345 22.68 -27.64 2.05
C VAL A 345 21.55 -26.80 1.45
N LEU A 346 21.74 -25.49 1.21
CA LEU A 346 20.69 -24.74 0.52
C LEU A 346 20.80 -24.80 -1.01
N CYS A 347 19.65 -25.02 -1.64
CA CYS A 347 19.49 -25.12 -3.09
C CYS A 347 19.19 -23.76 -3.77
N GLU A 348 18.95 -22.70 -2.99
CA GLU A 348 18.36 -21.42 -3.44
C GLU A 348 19.13 -20.68 -4.57
N GLU A 349 20.42 -20.97 -4.80
CA GLU A 349 21.25 -20.30 -5.81
C GLU A 349 22.09 -21.26 -6.70
N CYS A 350 21.75 -22.55 -6.76
CA CYS A 350 22.65 -23.58 -7.32
C CYS A 350 23.07 -23.39 -8.79
N CYS A 351 22.28 -22.73 -9.62
CA CYS A 351 22.50 -22.68 -11.07
C CYS A 351 23.31 -21.48 -11.59
N SER A 352 23.80 -20.58 -10.73
CA SER A 352 24.59 -19.42 -11.20
C SER A 352 26.10 -19.52 -10.98
N LYS A 353 26.63 -19.94 -9.81
CA LYS A 353 28.09 -19.86 -9.54
C LYS A 353 28.68 -20.96 -8.61
N ILE A 354 29.24 -22.00 -9.24
CA ILE A 354 30.42 -22.79 -8.80
C ILE A 354 30.19 -23.81 -7.64
N PRO A 355 30.78 -25.03 -7.70
CA PRO A 355 30.45 -26.12 -6.77
C PRO A 355 31.32 -26.14 -5.51
N LEU A 356 30.69 -26.51 -4.39
CA LEU A 356 31.39 -27.04 -3.22
C LEU A 356 31.78 -28.51 -3.46
N LYS A 357 32.85 -28.99 -2.82
CA LYS A 357 33.47 -30.30 -3.14
C LYS A 357 33.63 -31.29 -1.97
N ARG A 358 33.53 -30.88 -0.69
CA ARG A 358 34.05 -31.67 0.47
C ARG A 358 33.23 -31.58 1.78
N CYS A 359 32.44 -32.61 2.19
CA CYS A 359 31.37 -32.58 3.22
C CYS A 359 32.04 -32.34 4.55
N PRO A 360 31.75 -31.28 5.33
CA PRO A 360 32.71 -30.83 6.32
C PRO A 360 32.84 -31.85 7.46
N GLU A 361 31.74 -32.20 8.12
CA GLU A 361 31.76 -33.10 9.30
C GLU A 361 32.42 -34.47 9.10
N CYS A 362 32.32 -35.08 7.91
CA CYS A 362 32.93 -36.38 7.65
C CYS A 362 34.05 -36.33 6.60
N LEU A 363 34.44 -35.11 6.18
CA LEU A 363 35.44 -34.82 5.13
C LEU A 363 35.24 -35.56 3.79
N LEU A 364 34.01 -36.06 3.54
CA LEU A 364 33.50 -36.63 2.28
C LEU A 364 33.19 -35.50 1.28
N SER A 365 32.01 -35.38 0.63
CA SER A 365 31.70 -34.31 -0.38
C SER A 365 30.54 -33.34 -0.03
N ILE A 366 30.77 -32.01 0.08
CA ILE A 366 29.77 -30.96 0.46
C ILE A 366 28.95 -30.78 -0.79
N THR A 367 27.67 -30.62 -0.58
CA THR A 367 26.68 -30.43 -1.63
C THR A 367 25.99 -29.04 -1.57
N GLY A 368 26.24 -28.22 -0.53
CA GLY A 368 25.92 -26.77 -0.47
C GLY A 368 25.79 -26.14 0.93
N LYS A 369 25.01 -25.05 1.08
CA LYS A 369 25.27 -23.95 2.06
C LYS A 369 25.34 -24.27 3.59
N TYR A 370 24.24 -24.55 4.30
CA TYR A 370 24.19 -24.44 5.78
C TYR A 370 23.48 -25.61 6.51
N GLY A 371 24.03 -26.01 7.67
CA GLY A 371 23.39 -26.75 8.78
C GLY A 371 23.95 -28.17 9.00
N VAL A 372 24.31 -28.57 10.24
CA VAL A 372 24.62 -29.98 10.59
C VAL A 372 24.40 -30.25 12.09
N ASP A 373 24.21 -31.52 12.49
CA ASP A 373 24.13 -32.02 13.89
C ASP A 373 25.28 -33.01 14.18
N GLY A 374 25.91 -32.88 15.35
CA GLY A 374 27.21 -33.49 15.70
C GLY A 374 27.13 -34.66 16.69
N SER A 375 26.08 -35.48 16.65
CA SER A 375 25.85 -36.56 17.63
C SER A 375 26.72 -37.82 17.45
N GLN A 376 27.70 -37.82 16.53
CA GLN A 376 28.66 -38.92 16.30
C GLN A 376 30.07 -38.42 15.89
N CYS A 377 30.95 -38.11 16.86
CA CYS A 377 32.40 -38.42 16.81
C CYS A 377 33.13 -37.98 18.11
N ASP A 378 33.52 -39.01 18.88
CA ASP A 378 34.81 -39.22 19.57
C ASP A 378 35.40 -38.14 20.51
N ALA A 379 35.70 -38.56 21.74
CA ALA A 379 36.01 -37.69 22.87
C ALA A 379 37.50 -37.27 22.98
N GLU A 380 37.91 -36.21 22.29
CA GLU A 380 39.19 -35.54 22.60
C GLU A 380 39.22 -34.01 22.36
N SER A 381 38.06 -33.32 22.34
CA SER A 381 38.02 -31.86 22.13
C SER A 381 36.84 -31.16 22.81
N ILE A 382 37.11 -30.49 23.92
CA ILE A 382 36.49 -29.23 24.41
C ILE A 382 37.26 -28.76 25.66
N TYR A 383 37.66 -27.49 25.69
CA TYR A 383 37.73 -26.69 26.92
C TYR A 383 37.42 -25.21 26.59
N THR A 384 37.08 -24.44 27.61
CA THR A 384 36.08 -23.35 27.54
C THR A 384 36.59 -21.96 27.14
N CYS A 385 35.68 -21.13 26.62
CA CYS A 385 35.80 -19.66 26.54
C CYS A 385 35.55 -19.01 27.93
N THR A 386 36.22 -17.91 28.29
CA THR A 386 35.78 -17.07 29.44
C THR A 386 36.39 -15.65 29.63
N ILE A 387 37.34 -15.15 28.82
CA ILE A 387 38.11 -13.92 29.18
C ILE A 387 38.07 -12.85 28.06
N CYS A 388 37.96 -11.57 28.48
CA CYS A 388 38.21 -10.32 27.70
C CYS A 388 37.08 -9.74 26.82
N MET A 389 35.98 -9.31 27.43
CA MET A 389 35.57 -7.91 27.21
C MET A 389 36.64 -7.01 27.89
N GLU A 390 37.11 -5.91 27.28
CA GLU A 390 37.41 -4.64 28.02
C GLU A 390 37.96 -3.42 27.22
N GLN A 391 38.67 -3.52 26.08
CA GLN A 391 39.43 -2.35 25.57
C GLN A 391 39.10 -1.81 24.14
N ARG A 392 38.72 -0.52 24.11
CA ARG A 392 38.34 0.31 22.94
C ARG A 392 39.54 0.68 22.04
N TRP A 393 39.39 0.58 20.71
CA TRP A 393 40.31 1.16 19.71
C TRP A 393 39.53 1.50 18.43
N ASN A 394 39.88 2.57 17.70
CA ASN A 394 39.33 2.87 16.37
C ASN A 394 40.46 2.87 15.31
N MET A 395 40.17 2.42 14.08
CA MET A 395 41.11 2.41 12.95
C MET A 395 40.62 3.33 11.83
N VAL A 396 41.55 4.01 11.16
CA VAL A 396 41.29 4.88 10.00
C VAL A 396 42.10 4.38 8.80
N PHE A 397 41.50 4.40 7.60
CA PHE A 397 42.06 3.84 6.37
C PHE A 397 42.23 4.91 5.28
N GLU A 398 43.24 4.78 4.42
CA GLU A 398 43.57 5.74 3.34
C GLU A 398 42.46 5.93 2.28
N CYS A 399 41.44 5.06 2.26
CA CYS A 399 40.28 5.21 1.38
C CYS A 399 39.17 6.11 1.95
N GLY A 400 39.34 6.72 3.13
CA GLY A 400 38.38 7.65 3.73
C GLY A 400 37.14 7.01 4.36
N HIS A 401 37.02 5.68 4.36
CA HIS A 401 35.88 4.94 4.90
C HIS A 401 36.27 4.20 6.20
N THR A 402 35.39 4.18 7.20
CA THR A 402 35.66 3.62 8.55
C THR A 402 34.46 2.86 9.12
N THR A 403 34.65 1.62 9.60
CA THR A 403 33.70 0.96 10.53
C THR A 403 34.32 -0.18 11.37
N CYS A 404 33.95 -0.17 12.66
CA CYS A 404 33.84 -1.20 13.72
C CYS A 404 34.86 -2.37 13.89
N LYS A 405 34.84 -2.94 15.11
CA LYS A 405 36.05 -3.45 15.78
C LYS A 405 35.85 -4.72 16.64
N GLU A 406 34.82 -5.53 16.39
CA GLU A 406 34.44 -6.66 17.28
C GLU A 406 34.84 -8.07 16.80
N CYS A 407 35.20 -8.29 15.53
CA CYS A 407 35.42 -9.65 14.99
C CYS A 407 36.89 -10.07 14.78
N GLY A 408 37.87 -9.23 15.10
CA GLY A 408 39.29 -9.60 15.24
C GLY A 408 40.07 -10.05 14.00
N ASN A 409 39.43 -10.34 12.85
CA ASN A 409 40.13 -10.82 11.66
C ASN A 409 40.95 -9.71 10.97
N GLN A 410 42.21 -10.03 10.61
CA GLN A 410 43.02 -9.14 9.79
C GLN A 410 42.43 -9.06 8.37
N LEU A 411 42.13 -7.83 7.94
CA LEU A 411 41.80 -7.54 6.55
C LEU A 411 43.09 -7.22 5.80
N ASP A 412 43.54 -8.13 4.93
CA ASP A 412 44.61 -7.84 3.97
C ASP A 412 44.19 -6.77 2.95
N ARG A 413 42.87 -6.59 2.77
CA ARG A 413 42.24 -5.71 1.77
C ARG A 413 40.95 -5.08 2.30
N CYS A 414 40.66 -3.86 1.88
CA CYS A 414 39.39 -3.18 2.19
C CYS A 414 38.19 -3.94 1.60
N HIS A 415 37.12 -4.16 2.37
CA HIS A 415 35.95 -4.93 1.92
C HIS A 415 35.12 -4.21 0.84
N LEU A 416 35.11 -2.87 0.82
CA LEU A 416 34.44 -2.07 -0.20
C LEU A 416 35.27 -1.94 -1.49
N CYS A 417 36.55 -1.55 -1.40
CA CYS A 417 37.37 -1.22 -2.59
C CYS A 417 38.45 -2.24 -2.96
N ARG A 418 38.62 -3.33 -2.20
CA ARG A 418 39.52 -4.48 -2.44
C ARG A 418 41.03 -4.19 -2.61
N LYS A 419 41.48 -2.95 -2.37
CA LYS A 419 42.90 -2.55 -2.31
C LYS A 419 43.58 -3.11 -1.05
N ARG A 420 44.89 -3.41 -1.16
CA ARG A 420 45.72 -4.07 -0.13
C ARG A 420 46.16 -3.07 0.96
N ILE A 421 46.28 -3.53 2.20
CA ILE A 421 46.73 -2.72 3.35
C ILE A 421 48.24 -2.91 3.55
N GLU A 422 49.03 -1.85 3.36
CA GLU A 422 50.49 -1.98 3.23
C GLU A 422 51.30 -1.54 4.45
N ARG A 423 50.74 -0.75 5.40
CA ARG A 423 51.44 -0.33 6.63
C ARG A 423 50.53 -0.23 7.85
N LYS A 424 51.06 -0.58 9.03
CA LYS A 424 50.49 -0.29 10.36
C LYS A 424 51.27 0.89 10.96
N ILE A 425 50.59 1.93 11.42
CA ILE A 425 51.19 3.07 12.12
C ILE A 425 50.72 3.08 13.57
N ILE A 426 51.64 3.19 14.52
CA ILE A 426 51.36 3.34 15.95
C ILE A 426 51.48 4.83 16.28
N ILE A 427 50.37 5.46 16.66
CA ILE A 427 50.39 6.79 17.28
C ILE A 427 50.23 6.59 18.78
N LYS A 428 51.24 6.97 19.57
CA LYS A 428 51.09 7.08 21.03
C LYS A 428 50.19 8.27 21.31
N GLN A 429 49.13 8.06 22.09
CA GLN A 429 48.28 9.15 22.58
C GLN A 429 49.06 10.03 23.58
N CYS A 430 48.82 11.34 23.50
CA CYS A 430 48.79 12.21 24.67
C CYS A 430 47.33 12.37 25.10
#